data_AF-A0A4Q3J7M6-F1
#
_entry.id   AF-A0A4Q3J7M6-F1
#
_cell.length_a   1.000
_cell.length_b   1.000
_cell.length_c   1.000
_cell.angle_alpha   90.00
_cell.angle_beta   90.00
_cell.angle_gamma   90.00
#
_symmetry.space_group_name_H-M   'P 1'
#
loop_
_entity.id
_entity.type
_entity.pdbx_description
1 polymer ?
#
loop_
_entity_poly.entity_id
_entity_poly.type
_entity_poly.pdbx_seq_one_letter_code
_entity_poly.pdbx_strand_id
1 'polypeptide(L)'
;LVIEPSIPAPQPGRIALAEMSRAIDRLPDDQREALLLVVLEGVSYEEAAGILEIPAGTLMSRLSRARTALRQMTGSGDEPRLRTVK
;
A
#
# COMPACT_ATOMS: atom_id res chain seq x y z
N LEU A 1 0.47 -46.42 -8.04
CA LEU A 1 0.27 -45.35 -7.05
C LEU A 1 0.09 -44.05 -7.84
N VAL A 2 -1.14 -43.58 -8.00
CA VAL A 2 -1.41 -42.29 -8.67
C VAL A 2 -1.13 -41.22 -7.62
N ILE A 3 -0.05 -40.46 -7.81
CA ILE A 3 0.24 -39.30 -6.98
C ILE A 3 -0.64 -38.18 -7.51
N GLU A 4 -1.76 -37.91 -6.85
CA GLU A 4 -2.51 -36.69 -7.13
C GLU A 4 -1.60 -35.50 -6.81
N PRO A 5 -1.44 -34.52 -7.72
CA PRO A 5 -0.70 -33.31 -7.40
C PRO A 5 -1.42 -32.61 -6.27
N SER A 6 -0.77 -32.52 -5.11
CA SER A 6 -1.22 -31.70 -3.99
C SER A 6 -1.25 -30.25 -4.48
N ILE A 7 -2.43 -29.76 -4.86
CA ILE A 7 -2.66 -28.33 -5.06
C ILE A 7 -2.57 -27.73 -3.66
N PRO A 8 -1.54 -26.92 -3.34
CA PRO A 8 -1.46 -26.30 -2.03
C PRO A 8 -2.71 -25.44 -1.86
N ALA A 9 -3.38 -25.56 -0.71
CA ALA A 9 -4.50 -24.69 -0.38
C ALA A 9 -4.09 -23.23 -0.61
N PRO A 10 -4.94 -22.38 -1.23
CA PRO A 10 -4.63 -20.97 -1.46
C PRO A 10 -4.14 -20.34 -0.16
N GLN A 11 -2.86 -19.97 -0.07
CA GLN A 11 -2.35 -19.27 1.11
C GLN A 11 -2.86 -17.83 1.03
N PRO A 12 -3.73 -17.37 1.96
CA PRO A 12 -4.32 -16.03 1.88
C PRO A 12 -3.27 -14.93 1.76
N GLY A 13 -2.08 -15.11 2.37
CA GLY A 13 -1.00 -14.14 2.36
C GLY A 13 -0.24 -13.99 1.03
N ARG A 14 -0.05 -15.06 0.26
CA ARG A 14 0.65 -14.96 -1.05
C ARG A 14 -0.23 -14.31 -2.11
N ILE A 15 -1.53 -14.60 -2.06
CA ILE A 15 -2.53 -13.97 -2.92
C ILE A 15 -2.67 -12.49 -2.53
N ALA A 16 -2.72 -12.18 -1.23
CA ALA A 16 -2.78 -10.80 -0.74
C ALA A 16 -1.58 -9.94 -1.16
N LEU A 17 -0.35 -10.48 -1.18
CA LEU A 17 0.83 -9.72 -1.64
C LEU A 17 0.78 -9.43 -3.14
N ALA A 18 0.39 -10.42 -3.96
CA ALA A 18 0.24 -10.23 -5.40
C ALA A 18 -0.88 -9.24 -5.73
N GLU A 19 -1.97 -9.26 -4.98
CA GLU A 19 -3.07 -8.30 -5.10
C GLU A 19 -2.65 -6.89 -4.67
N MET A 20 -1.90 -6.77 -3.57
CA MET A 20 -1.34 -5.48 -3.13
C MET A 20 -0.39 -4.90 -4.18
N SER A 21 0.52 -5.71 -4.73
CA SER A 21 1.43 -5.28 -5.81
C SER A 21 0.64 -4.73 -6.99
N ARG A 22 -0.38 -5.46 -7.46
CA ARG A 22 -1.24 -5.01 -8.57
C ARG A 22 -2.03 -3.74 -8.24
N ALA A 23 -2.41 -3.54 -6.97
CA ALA A 23 -3.12 -2.35 -6.54
C ALA A 23 -2.19 -1.12 -6.51
N ILE A 24 -0.97 -1.28 -5.99
CA ILE A 24 0.09 -0.26 -6.09
C ILE A 24 0.34 0.05 -7.57
N ASP A 25 0.32 -0.98 -8.42
CA ASP A 25 0.52 -0.83 -9.86
C ASP A 25 -0.59 -0.08 -10.61
N ARG A 26 -1.69 0.25 -9.95
CA ARG A 26 -2.82 1.02 -10.49
C ARG A 26 -2.89 2.45 -9.95
N LEU A 27 -2.03 2.82 -9.00
CA LEU A 27 -1.98 4.19 -8.51
C LEU A 27 -1.47 5.14 -9.60
N PRO A 28 -1.97 6.39 -9.65
CA PRO A 28 -1.34 7.45 -10.42
C PRO A 28 0.15 7.56 -10.07
N ASP A 29 1.00 7.81 -11.07
CA ASP A 29 2.46 7.73 -10.94
C ASP A 29 2.98 8.56 -9.77
N ASP A 30 2.48 9.79 -9.63
CA ASP A 30 2.91 10.69 -8.58
C ASP A 30 2.38 10.33 -7.18
N GLN A 31 1.33 9.51 -7.08
CA GLN A 31 0.92 8.88 -5.81
C GLN A 31 1.77 7.66 -5.48
N ARG A 32 2.15 6.89 -6.50
CA ARG A 32 2.97 5.68 -6.36
C ARG A 32 4.39 6.02 -5.95
N GLU A 33 5.04 6.96 -6.63
CA GLU A 33 6.40 7.40 -6.30
C GLU A 33 6.48 7.90 -4.86
N ALA A 34 5.54 8.75 -4.45
CA ALA A 34 5.45 9.23 -3.08
C ALA A 34 5.32 8.07 -2.07
N LEU A 35 4.48 7.08 -2.38
CA LEU A 35 4.29 5.92 -1.52
C LEU A 35 5.55 5.05 -1.43
N LEU A 36 6.20 4.75 -2.56
CA LEU A 36 7.38 3.89 -2.61
C LEU A 36 8.58 4.52 -1.88
N LEU A 37 8.84 5.81 -2.09
CA LEU A 37 9.91 6.50 -1.35
C LEU A 37 9.71 6.40 0.16
N VAL A 38 8.50 6.67 0.65
CA VAL A 38 8.24 6.69 2.09
C VAL A 38 8.16 5.30 2.71
N VAL A 39 7.51 4.34 2.03
CA VAL A 39 7.16 3.04 2.62
C VAL A 39 8.20 1.96 2.30
N LEU A 40 8.75 1.98 1.09
CA LEU A 40 9.73 0.98 0.66
C LEU A 40 11.15 1.44 0.94
N GLU A 41 11.50 2.67 0.54
CA GLU A 41 12.86 3.20 0.74
C GLU A 41 13.06 3.76 2.17
N GLY A 42 11.97 4.01 2.90
CA GLY A 42 12.03 4.46 4.30
C GLY A 42 12.57 5.89 4.48
N VAL A 43 12.62 6.69 3.41
CA VAL A 43 13.07 8.09 3.52
C VAL A 43 12.05 8.94 4.26
N SER A 44 12.53 9.99 4.94
CA SER A 44 11.65 10.90 5.67
C SER A 44 10.71 11.67 4.73
N TYR A 45 9.65 12.26 5.28
CA TYR A 45 8.71 13.05 4.46
C TYR A 45 9.38 14.30 3.87
N GLU A 46 10.32 14.90 4.57
CA GLU A 46 11.05 16.08 4.09
C GLU A 46 12.00 15.70 2.94
N GLU A 47 12.75 14.61 3.09
CA GLU A 47 13.63 14.10 2.03
C GLU A 47 12.83 13.63 0.80
N ALA A 48 11.72 12.91 0.99
CA ALA A 48 10.86 12.49 -0.11
C ALA A 48 10.25 13.69 -0.86
N ALA A 49 9.87 14.75 -0.14
CA ALA A 49 9.39 15.99 -0.76
C ALA A 49 10.50 16.68 -1.56
N GLY A 50 11.74 16.66 -1.05
CA GLY A 50 12.92 17.17 -1.74
C GLY A 50 13.27 16.36 -3.00
N ILE A 51 13.26 15.03 -2.92
CA ILE A 51 13.54 14.12 -4.05
C ILE A 51 12.53 14.34 -5.18
N LEU A 52 11.25 14.51 -4.84
CA LEU A 52 10.17 14.71 -5.81
C LEU A 52 10.00 16.18 -6.23
N GLU A 53 10.79 17.10 -5.69
CA GLU A 53 10.71 18.54 -5.95
C GLU A 53 9.29 19.12 -5.73
N ILE A 54 8.62 18.70 -4.66
CA ILE A 54 7.27 19.15 -4.30
C ILE A 54 7.19 19.70 -2.87
N PRO A 55 6.18 20.55 -2.56
CA PRO A 55 5.90 20.93 -1.18
C PRO A 55 5.57 19.72 -0.30
N ALA A 56 5.98 19.75 0.97
CA ALA A 56 5.67 18.69 1.94
C ALA A 56 4.15 18.44 2.09
N GLY A 57 3.34 19.51 2.05
CA GLY A 57 1.88 19.38 2.04
C GLY A 57 1.33 18.63 0.82
N THR A 58 1.96 18.81 -0.35
CA THR A 58 1.63 18.08 -1.58
C THR A 58 1.96 16.60 -1.42
N LEU A 59 3.15 16.26 -0.89
CA LEU A 59 3.53 14.88 -0.57
C LEU A 59 2.50 14.22 0.35
N MET A 60 2.13 14.89 1.46
CA MET A 60 1.12 14.38 2.39
C MET A 60 -0.22 14.11 1.71
N SER A 61 -0.66 15.01 0.81
CA SER A 61 -1.91 14.84 0.07
C SER A 61 -1.85 13.69 -0.95
N ARG A 62 -0.70 13.45 -1.59
CA ARG A 62 -0.46 12.32 -2.51
C ARG A 62 -0.49 11.00 -1.75
N LEU A 63 0.22 10.91 -0.62
CA LEU A 63 0.22 9.76 0.27
C LEU A 63 -1.17 9.43 0.83
N SER A 64 -1.93 10.45 1.22
CA SER A 64 -3.31 10.28 1.71
C SER A 64 -4.23 9.68 0.64
N ARG A 65 -4.14 10.19 -0.60
CA ARG A 65 -4.89 9.68 -1.75
C ARG A 65 -4.46 8.27 -2.13
N ALA A 66 -3.16 7.98 -2.16
CA ALA A 66 -2.61 6.64 -2.41
C ALA A 66 -3.19 5.60 -1.44
N ARG A 67 -3.11 5.88 -0.13
CA ARG A 67 -3.66 4.98 0.91
C ARG A 67 -5.17 4.77 0.76
N THR A 68 -5.90 5.82 0.40
CA THR A 68 -7.36 5.75 0.20
C THR A 68 -7.70 4.89 -1.01
N ALA A 69 -7.00 5.07 -2.13
CA ALA A 69 -7.16 4.27 -3.33
C ALA A 69 -6.82 2.79 -3.09
N LEU A 70 -5.71 2.50 -2.41
CA LEU A 70 -5.34 1.12 -2.06
C LEU A 70 -6.41 0.46 -1.19
N ARG A 71 -6.91 1.14 -0.15
CA ARG A 71 -8.01 0.62 0.68
C ARG A 71 -9.27 0.29 -0.13
N GLN A 72 -9.59 1.11 -1.13
CA GLN A 72 -10.75 0.87 -2.00
C GLN A 72 -10.52 -0.32 -2.94
N MET A 73 -9.30 -0.47 -3.47
CA MET A 73 -8.96 -1.55 -4.41
C MET A 73 -8.81 -2.92 -3.75
N THR A 74 -8.29 -2.97 -2.52
CA THR A 74 -7.95 -4.24 -1.84
C THR A 74 -8.92 -4.58 -0.71
N GLY A 75 -10.07 -3.91 -0.62
CA GLY A 75 -10.88 -3.81 0.60
C GLY A 75 -11.07 -5.13 1.38
N SER A 76 -10.51 -5.20 2.60
CA SER A 76 -11.16 -5.63 3.86
C SER A 76 -10.13 -5.88 5.00
N GLY A 77 -10.36 -5.28 6.18
CA GLY A 77 -9.86 -5.79 7.48
C GLY A 77 -9.26 -4.76 8.45
N ASP A 78 -10.09 -4.24 9.36
CA ASP A 78 -9.74 -3.47 10.58
C ASP A 78 -9.26 -2.02 10.39
N GLU A 79 -10.23 -1.11 10.24
CA GLU A 79 -10.01 0.25 10.71
C GLU A 79 -9.99 0.17 12.26
N PRO A 80 -8.88 0.49 12.95
CA PRO A 80 -8.89 0.47 14.39
C PRO A 80 -9.87 1.54 14.85
N ARG A 81 -11.07 1.13 15.28
CA ARG A 81 -12.01 2.01 15.97
C ARG A 81 -11.29 2.46 17.23
N LEU A 82 -10.74 3.67 17.19
CA LEU A 82 -10.17 4.30 18.37
C LEU A 82 -11.27 4.32 19.44
N ARG A 83 -11.13 3.44 20.43
CA ARG A 83 -11.97 3.47 21.61
C ARG A 83 -11.47 4.62 22.46
N THR A 84 -12.25 5.70 22.51
CA THR A 84 -12.04 6.76 23.49
C THR A 84 -12.25 6.16 24.88
N VAL A 85 -11.16 5.94 25.60
CA VAL A 85 -11.18 5.70 27.04
C VAL A 85 -11.36 7.05 27.73
N LYS A 86 -12.37 7.12 28.61
CA LYS A 86 -12.65 8.28 29.46
C LYS A 86 -11.81 8.22 30.73
#